data_AF-A0A314YG86-F1
#
_entry.id   AF-A0A314YG86-F1
#
_cell.length_a   1.000
_cell.length_b   1.000
_cell.length_c   1.000
_cell.angle_alpha   90.00
_cell.angle_beta   90.00
_cell.angle_gamma   90.00
#
_symmetry.space_group_name_H-M   'P 1'
#
loop_
_entity.id
_entity.type
_entity.pdbx_description
1 polymer ?
#
loop_
_entity_poly.entity_id
_entity_poly.type
_entity_poly.pdbx_seq_one_letter_code
_entity_poly.pdbx_strand_id
1 'polypeptide(L)'
;MPLCSARALRRRFSRESNARKAVVCAEEEEEEADYASRVRERLMKEVWEPLRKVMDEGFEDKFPRKQHSCPIEKYLNDVKAGGESKINVSAILPHDIIGYLSDKNFGPPVEHQWKAMVEKIYLKQGKFKNCLAVCDVSARMSGYPMDMSISLGLLVTELGEEPWKGKVITFSRNPQLHSIQGGDIKSKYTFMRTMDNQHWDGETDFQKVFDLILQVAVNGNLKPDQMIKRLFVFTSDQDFDDASFNSWETDYEAIQRKFKEKGYGDVVPRILFWNLNDNDMPIPVAHATEQGVARLSGFSYNLVKCFLENDGEIGPHHLMEIDISGSRYQHLAVVD
;
A
#
# COMPACT_ATOMS: atom_id res chain seq x y z
N MET A 1 -27.33 -29.95 -76.01
CA MET A 1 -25.88 -30.25 -76.08
C MET A 1 -25.15 -28.97 -76.48
N PRO A 2 -23.94 -28.63 -75.99
CA PRO A 2 -23.27 -28.89 -74.69
C PRO A 2 -23.04 -27.56 -73.89
N LEU A 3 -23.09 -27.50 -72.56
CA LEU A 3 -22.05 -27.80 -71.56
C LEU A 3 -20.70 -27.07 -71.74
N CYS A 4 -20.42 -26.05 -70.93
CA CYS A 4 -19.15 -25.93 -70.21
C CYS A 4 -19.28 -25.02 -68.96
N SER A 5 -18.63 -25.43 -67.88
CA SER A 5 -18.75 -24.95 -66.50
C SER A 5 -17.39 -24.46 -66.00
N ALA A 6 -17.40 -23.70 -64.90
CA ALA A 6 -16.30 -23.35 -63.98
C ALA A 6 -15.51 -22.07 -64.35
N ARG A 7 -15.05 -21.23 -63.40
CA ARG A 7 -14.49 -21.59 -62.08
C ARG A 7 -14.48 -20.36 -61.15
N ALA A 8 -15.13 -20.46 -60.00
CA ALA A 8 -14.89 -19.55 -58.88
C ALA A 8 -13.47 -19.77 -58.34
N LEU A 9 -12.70 -18.69 -58.18
CA LEU A 9 -11.36 -18.69 -57.61
C LEU A 9 -11.46 -18.92 -56.09
N ARG A 10 -11.66 -20.18 -55.65
CA ARG A 10 -11.41 -20.54 -54.25
C ARG A 10 -9.90 -20.49 -54.01
N ARG A 11 -9.43 -19.47 -53.29
CA ARG A 11 -8.13 -19.55 -52.61
C ARG A 11 -8.18 -20.74 -51.65
N ARG A 12 -7.58 -21.87 -52.05
CA ARG A 12 -7.23 -22.95 -51.13
C ARG A 12 -6.02 -22.45 -50.34
N PHE A 13 -6.21 -22.10 -49.08
CA PHE A 13 -5.09 -22.12 -48.14
C PHE A 13 -4.70 -23.59 -47.94
N SER A 14 -3.47 -23.94 -48.30
CA SER A 14 -2.93 -25.27 -48.00
C SER A 14 -2.90 -25.47 -46.49
N ARG A 15 -3.37 -26.62 -46.00
CA ARG A 15 -3.26 -27.01 -44.59
C ARG A 15 -1.81 -27.02 -44.09
N GLU A 16 -0.82 -27.09 -44.99
CA GLU A 16 0.60 -27.08 -44.64
C GLU A 16 1.12 -25.72 -44.13
N SER A 17 0.51 -24.59 -44.51
CA SER A 17 1.02 -23.27 -44.09
C SER A 17 0.68 -22.92 -42.64
N ASN A 18 -0.47 -23.38 -42.14
CA ASN A 18 -0.86 -23.20 -40.74
C ASN A 18 -0.17 -24.21 -39.82
N ALA A 19 0.09 -25.43 -40.31
CA ALA A 19 0.88 -26.41 -39.57
C ALA A 19 2.32 -25.90 -39.37
N ARG A 20 2.97 -25.35 -40.40
CA ARG A 20 4.31 -24.77 -40.26
C ARG A 20 4.36 -23.57 -39.33
N LYS A 21 3.37 -22.66 -39.37
CA LYS A 21 3.30 -21.54 -38.42
C LYS A 21 3.05 -21.98 -36.98
N ALA A 22 2.16 -22.95 -36.78
CA ALA A 22 1.89 -23.48 -35.44
C ALA A 22 3.09 -24.26 -34.88
N VAL A 23 3.83 -24.96 -35.74
CA VAL A 23 5.08 -25.64 -35.36
C VAL A 23 6.17 -24.62 -35.01
N VAL A 24 6.35 -23.56 -35.80
CA VAL A 24 7.33 -22.50 -35.49
C VAL A 24 6.98 -21.77 -34.20
N CYS A 25 5.71 -21.42 -33.95
CA CYS A 25 5.31 -20.80 -32.69
C CYS A 25 5.44 -21.75 -31.49
N ALA A 26 5.20 -23.05 -31.67
CA ALA A 26 5.39 -24.04 -30.62
C ALA A 26 6.88 -24.29 -30.33
N GLU A 27 7.73 -24.28 -31.35
CA GLU A 27 9.20 -24.37 -31.22
C GLU A 27 9.76 -23.13 -30.52
N GLU A 28 9.27 -21.92 -30.84
CA GLU A 28 9.64 -20.66 -30.16
C GLU A 28 9.18 -20.64 -28.69
N GLU A 29 7.96 -21.11 -28.39
CA GLU A 29 7.46 -21.23 -27.00
C GLU A 29 8.22 -22.28 -26.19
N GLU A 30 8.63 -23.39 -26.81
CA GLU A 30 9.45 -24.43 -26.18
C GLU A 30 10.88 -23.94 -25.91
N GLU A 31 11.44 -23.12 -26.80
CA GLU A 31 12.77 -22.49 -26.63
C GLU A 31 12.78 -21.40 -25.55
N GLU A 32 11.72 -20.59 -25.45
CA GLU A 32 11.49 -19.63 -24.35
C GLU A 32 11.32 -20.35 -23.00
N ALA A 33 10.57 -21.46 -22.97
CA ALA A 33 10.39 -22.26 -21.76
C ALA A 33 11.69 -22.96 -21.32
N ASP A 34 12.51 -23.43 -22.27
CA ASP A 34 13.85 -23.96 -22.01
C ASP A 34 14.79 -22.87 -21.48
N TYR A 35 14.77 -21.68 -22.08
CA TYR A 35 15.53 -20.53 -21.61
C TYR A 35 15.15 -20.12 -20.19
N ALA A 36 13.85 -19.97 -19.90
CA ALA A 36 13.35 -19.63 -18.57
C ALA A 36 13.73 -20.70 -17.53
N SER A 37 13.66 -21.98 -17.90
CA SER A 37 14.06 -23.09 -17.02
C SER A 37 15.55 -23.07 -16.70
N ARG A 38 16.40 -22.82 -17.71
CA ARG A 38 17.86 -22.67 -17.54
C ARG A 38 18.23 -21.46 -16.68
N VAL A 39 17.57 -20.32 -16.89
CA VAL A 39 17.79 -19.12 -16.07
C VAL A 39 17.39 -19.38 -14.63
N ARG A 40 16.24 -20.02 -14.40
CA ARG A 40 15.75 -20.39 -13.07
C ARG A 40 16.71 -21.36 -12.37
N GLU A 41 17.18 -22.39 -13.05
CA GLU A 41 18.13 -23.35 -12.49
C GLU A 41 19.46 -22.69 -12.13
N ARG A 42 19.95 -21.79 -13.00
CA ARG A 42 21.15 -21.00 -12.71
C ARG A 42 20.96 -20.11 -11.49
N LEU A 43 19.84 -19.39 -11.37
CA LEU A 43 19.56 -18.53 -10.21
C LEU A 43 19.42 -19.35 -8.92
N MET A 44 18.77 -20.52 -8.98
CA MET A 44 18.65 -21.42 -7.83
C MET A 44 20.02 -21.88 -7.35
N LYS A 45 20.93 -22.21 -8.28
CA LYS A 45 22.26 -22.72 -7.96
C LYS A 45 23.26 -21.63 -7.54
N GLU A 46 23.28 -20.51 -8.24
CA GLU A 46 24.29 -19.46 -8.08
C GLU A 46 23.91 -18.42 -7.03
N VAL A 47 22.62 -18.22 -6.77
CA VAL A 47 22.14 -17.19 -5.84
C VAL A 47 21.45 -17.81 -4.64
N TRP A 48 20.45 -18.66 -4.87
CA TRP A 48 19.60 -19.15 -3.79
C TRP A 48 20.31 -20.12 -2.83
N GLU A 49 20.98 -21.16 -3.33
CA GLU A 49 21.69 -22.13 -2.49
C GLU A 49 22.82 -21.49 -1.63
N PRO A 50 23.66 -20.59 -2.17
CA PRO A 50 24.62 -19.85 -1.35
C PRO A 50 23.95 -18.99 -0.27
N LEU A 51 22.85 -18.31 -0.59
CA LEU A 51 22.12 -17.48 0.38
C LEU A 51 21.51 -18.34 1.49
N ARG A 52 20.86 -19.45 1.13
CA ARG A 52 20.29 -20.40 2.09
C ARG A 52 21.36 -20.96 3.01
N LYS A 53 22.53 -21.31 2.46
CA LYS A 53 23.66 -21.79 3.26
C LYS A 53 24.14 -20.75 4.28
N VAL A 54 24.22 -19.48 3.90
CA VAL A 54 24.57 -18.38 4.83
C VAL A 54 23.49 -18.20 5.91
N MET A 55 22.21 -18.39 5.57
CA MET A 55 21.11 -18.33 6.53
C MET A 55 21.10 -19.53 7.49
N ASP A 56 21.39 -20.74 6.98
CA ASP A 56 21.43 -22.00 7.73
C ASP A 56 22.68 -22.11 8.64
N GLU A 57 23.80 -21.48 8.25
CA GLU A 57 25.03 -21.42 9.05
C GLU A 57 24.91 -20.54 10.29
N GLY A 58 23.82 -19.78 10.42
CA GLY A 58 23.52 -18.95 11.58
C GLY A 58 24.42 -17.72 11.66
N PHE A 59 23.82 -16.53 11.69
CA PHE A 59 24.54 -15.32 12.05
C PHE A 59 24.85 -15.39 13.55
N GLU A 60 26.07 -15.80 13.93
CA GLU A 60 26.55 -15.58 15.30
C GLU A 60 26.56 -14.07 15.54
N ASP A 61 25.63 -13.60 16.39
CA ASP A 61 25.54 -12.22 16.84
C ASP A 61 26.78 -11.88 17.70
N LYS A 62 27.90 -11.60 17.02
CA LYS A 62 29.19 -11.22 17.61
C LYS A 62 29.23 -9.75 18.03
N PHE A 63 28.08 -9.07 18.05
CA PHE A 63 27.99 -7.72 18.57
C PHE A 63 27.61 -7.77 20.05
N PRO A 64 28.52 -7.47 20.99
CA PRO A 64 28.13 -7.33 22.38
C PRO A 64 27.02 -6.28 22.46
N ARG A 65 25.89 -6.64 23.10
CA ARG A 65 24.79 -5.72 23.41
C ARG A 65 25.27 -4.64 24.37
N LYS A 66 26.03 -3.66 23.86
CA LYS A 66 26.15 -2.35 24.47
C LYS A 66 24.76 -1.73 24.46
N GLN A 67 24.37 -1.10 25.57
CA GLN A 67 23.24 -0.18 25.60
C GLN A 67 23.56 0.99 24.65
N HIS A 68 23.36 0.77 23.36
CA HIS A 68 23.35 1.83 22.37
C HIS A 68 21.99 2.51 22.50
N SER A 69 21.98 3.81 22.83
CA SER A 69 20.75 4.60 22.69
C SER A 69 20.25 4.42 21.26
N CYS A 70 18.94 4.20 21.10
CA CYS A 70 18.34 4.09 19.79
C CYS A 70 18.76 5.30 18.91
N PRO A 71 19.16 5.12 17.65
CA PRO A 71 19.47 6.24 16.75
C PRO A 71 18.37 7.32 16.74
N ILE A 72 17.12 6.92 16.88
CA ILE A 72 15.96 7.81 16.96
C ILE A 72 15.95 8.60 18.27
N GLU A 73 16.24 7.98 19.42
CA GLU A 73 16.37 8.70 20.69
C GLU A 73 17.46 9.74 20.65
N LYS A 74 18.62 9.42 20.05
CA LYS A 74 19.70 10.39 19.87
C LYS A 74 19.22 11.57 19.03
N TYR A 75 18.54 11.30 17.92
CA TYR A 75 17.97 12.33 17.06
C TYR A 75 16.96 13.22 17.80
N LEU A 76 16.01 12.62 18.54
CA LEU A 76 15.02 13.37 19.30
C LEU A 76 15.64 14.20 20.42
N ASN A 77 16.73 13.74 21.03
CA ASN A 77 17.53 14.53 21.97
C ASN A 77 18.22 15.72 21.29
N ASP A 78 18.74 15.55 20.08
CA ASP A 78 19.31 16.65 19.29
C ASP A 78 18.23 17.68 18.92
N VAL A 79 17.03 17.24 18.52
CA VAL A 79 15.87 18.12 18.30
C VAL A 79 15.45 18.83 19.57
N LYS A 80 15.46 18.14 20.71
CA LYS A 80 15.16 18.73 22.02
C LYS A 80 16.18 19.82 22.41
N ALA A 81 17.46 19.60 22.14
CA ALA A 81 18.52 20.54 22.48
C ALA A 81 18.62 21.73 21.52
N GLY A 82 18.40 21.50 20.21
CA GLY A 82 18.58 22.51 19.17
C GLY A 82 17.29 23.07 18.56
N GLY A 83 16.11 22.61 19.03
CA GLY A 83 14.80 23.02 18.53
C GLY A 83 14.62 22.73 17.04
N GLU A 84 13.84 23.57 16.36
CA GLU A 84 13.49 23.39 14.94
C GLU A 84 14.71 23.35 14.00
N SER A 85 15.85 23.94 14.39
CA SER A 85 17.07 23.96 13.58
C SER A 85 17.71 22.58 13.37
N LYS A 86 17.35 21.60 14.21
CA LYS A 86 17.84 20.22 14.14
C LYS A 86 16.85 19.25 13.51
N ILE A 87 15.67 19.74 13.10
CA ILE A 87 14.66 18.92 12.46
C ILE A 87 15.13 18.50 11.08
N ASN A 88 15.30 17.20 10.91
CA ASN A 88 15.40 16.53 9.63
C ASN A 88 14.10 15.74 9.37
N VAL A 89 13.30 16.25 8.44
CA VAL A 89 11.96 15.75 8.13
C VAL A 89 11.94 14.36 7.48
N SER A 90 13.06 13.89 6.91
CA SER A 90 13.20 12.55 6.32
C SER A 90 13.97 11.57 7.22
N ALA A 91 14.35 11.99 8.44
CA ALA A 91 15.17 11.17 9.33
C ALA A 91 14.42 9.98 9.93
N ILE A 92 13.11 10.13 10.17
CA ILE A 92 12.28 9.12 10.83
C ILE A 92 10.91 9.00 10.18
N LEU A 93 10.31 7.80 10.21
CA LEU A 93 9.02 7.52 9.60
C LEU A 93 7.85 7.92 10.52
N PRO A 94 6.61 8.01 10.01
CA PRO A 94 5.44 8.41 10.80
C PRO A 94 5.22 7.56 12.07
N HIS A 95 5.33 6.23 11.98
CA HIS A 95 5.15 5.33 13.13
C HIS A 95 6.27 5.50 14.16
N ASP A 96 7.51 5.71 13.72
CA ASP A 96 8.65 5.95 14.59
C ASP A 96 8.44 7.24 15.41
N ILE A 97 7.87 8.29 14.81
CA ILE A 97 7.55 9.54 15.52
C ILE A 97 6.56 9.27 16.65
N ILE A 98 5.46 8.58 16.33
CA ILE A 98 4.38 8.42 17.32
C ILE A 98 4.70 7.38 18.40
N GLY A 99 5.63 6.45 18.14
CA GLY A 99 6.11 5.49 19.14
C GLY A 99 6.70 6.15 20.39
N TYR A 100 7.18 7.40 20.25
CA TYR A 100 7.70 8.20 21.38
C TYR A 100 6.66 9.08 22.08
N LEU A 101 5.37 9.03 21.72
CA LEU A 101 4.32 9.86 22.36
C LEU A 101 4.09 9.56 23.83
N SER A 102 4.32 8.31 24.21
CA SER A 102 4.20 7.85 25.60
C SER A 102 5.40 8.28 26.45
N ASP A 103 6.52 8.68 25.82
CA ASP A 103 7.70 9.17 26.52
C ASP A 103 7.54 10.64 26.91
N LYS A 104 7.51 10.89 28.23
CA LYS A 104 7.40 12.23 28.81
C LYS A 104 8.56 13.15 28.43
N ASN A 105 9.69 12.60 28.01
CA ASN A 105 10.88 13.37 27.63
C ASN A 105 10.83 13.94 26.22
N PHE A 106 9.99 13.38 25.34
CA PHE A 106 9.99 13.65 23.90
C PHE A 106 8.71 14.29 23.36
N GLY A 107 7.73 14.62 24.21
CA GLY A 107 6.48 15.27 23.77
C GLY A 107 6.67 16.44 22.79
N PRO A 108 7.39 17.53 23.17
CA PRO A 108 7.60 18.66 22.25
C PRO A 108 8.44 18.29 21.01
N PRO A 109 9.58 17.57 21.10
CA PRO A 109 10.30 17.08 19.91
C PRO A 109 9.44 16.29 18.92
N VAL A 110 8.58 15.39 19.42
CA VAL A 110 7.68 14.56 18.62
C VAL A 110 6.64 15.43 17.90
N GLU A 111 6.00 16.36 18.61
CA GLU A 111 5.04 17.30 18.02
C GLU A 111 5.68 18.17 16.94
N HIS A 112 6.88 18.73 17.20
CA HIS A 112 7.59 19.55 16.22
C HIS A 112 8.02 18.74 14.99
N GLN A 113 8.49 17.50 15.19
CA GLN A 113 8.86 16.62 14.09
C GLN A 113 7.65 16.26 13.23
N TRP A 114 6.52 15.87 13.84
CA TRP A 114 5.29 15.54 13.14
C TRP A 114 4.81 16.71 12.28
N LYS A 115 4.66 17.90 12.89
CA LYS A 115 4.27 19.13 12.18
C LYS A 115 5.20 19.43 11.02
N ALA A 116 6.51 19.33 11.24
CA ALA A 116 7.48 19.58 10.18
C ALA A 116 7.36 18.57 9.03
N MET A 117 7.13 17.28 9.31
CA MET A 117 6.91 16.26 8.29
C MET A 117 5.65 16.57 7.46
N VAL A 118 4.53 16.85 8.12
CA VAL A 118 3.24 17.13 7.45
C VAL A 118 3.31 18.44 6.65
N GLU A 119 3.70 19.54 7.28
CA GLU A 119 3.66 20.87 6.68
C GLU A 119 4.79 21.10 5.66
N LYS A 120 6.01 20.64 5.93
CA LYS A 120 7.18 20.98 5.10
C LYS A 120 7.39 20.01 3.94
N ILE A 121 7.01 18.74 4.08
CA ILE A 121 7.16 17.75 3.00
C ILE A 121 5.83 17.62 2.26
N TYR A 122 4.86 16.96 2.86
CA TYR A 122 3.79 16.37 2.08
C TYR A 122 2.70 17.38 1.69
N LEU A 123 2.38 18.34 2.57
CA LEU A 123 1.40 19.37 2.26
C LEU A 123 1.87 20.28 1.11
N LYS A 124 3.15 20.66 1.10
CA LYS A 124 3.76 21.45 0.01
C LYS A 124 3.84 20.69 -1.31
N GLN A 125 3.99 19.36 -1.25
CA GLN A 125 4.00 18.51 -2.43
C GLN A 125 2.59 18.26 -2.98
N GLY A 126 1.53 18.62 -2.24
CA GLY A 126 0.16 18.43 -2.69
C GLY A 126 -0.24 16.96 -2.81
N LYS A 127 0.33 16.10 -1.96
CA LYS A 127 0.10 14.65 -1.94
C LYS A 127 -1.12 14.27 -1.09
N PHE A 128 -1.62 13.06 -1.30
CA PHE A 128 -2.74 12.40 -0.66
C PHE A 128 -4.07 13.14 -0.82
N LYS A 129 -4.21 13.91 -1.91
CA LYS A 129 -5.48 14.56 -2.27
C LYS A 129 -6.54 13.51 -2.53
N ASN A 130 -7.76 13.79 -2.06
CA ASN A 130 -8.91 12.89 -2.19
C ASN A 130 -8.61 11.45 -1.74
N CYS A 131 -7.83 11.30 -0.68
CA CYS A 131 -7.60 10.03 -0.04
C CYS A 131 -8.35 9.95 1.28
N LEU A 132 -8.75 8.75 1.65
CA LEU A 132 -9.37 8.47 2.94
C LEU A 132 -8.76 7.20 3.53
N ALA A 133 -8.70 7.11 4.85
CA ALA A 133 -8.19 5.94 5.55
C ALA A 133 -9.30 5.20 6.30
N VAL A 134 -9.26 3.87 6.23
CA VAL A 134 -9.92 2.94 7.13
C VAL A 134 -8.85 2.37 8.04
N CYS A 135 -8.94 2.64 9.34
CA CYS A 135 -7.91 2.24 10.29
C CYS A 135 -8.42 1.13 11.21
N ASP A 136 -7.71 0.01 11.22
CA ASP A 136 -7.84 -0.99 12.26
C ASP A 136 -7.05 -0.54 13.50
N VAL A 137 -7.75 -0.42 14.63
CA VAL A 137 -7.22 -0.13 15.97
C VAL A 137 -7.69 -1.17 16.99
N SER A 138 -8.13 -2.34 16.51
CA SER A 138 -8.56 -3.46 17.35
C SER A 138 -7.40 -4.05 18.15
N ALA A 139 -7.70 -4.92 19.12
CA ALA A 139 -6.72 -5.48 20.04
C ALA A 139 -5.57 -6.26 19.34
N ARG A 140 -5.86 -6.89 18.20
CA ARG A 140 -4.89 -7.59 17.33
C ARG A 140 -3.85 -6.66 16.72
N MET A 141 -4.18 -5.38 16.54
CA MET A 141 -3.22 -4.38 16.10
C MET A 141 -2.21 -4.00 17.19
N SER A 142 -2.39 -4.43 18.45
CA SER A 142 -1.60 -3.96 19.60
C SER A 142 -0.09 -3.99 19.35
N GLY A 143 0.56 -2.88 19.66
CA GLY A 143 1.99 -2.69 19.43
C GLY A 143 2.24 -1.99 18.09
N TYR A 144 3.21 -2.52 17.35
CA TYR A 144 3.71 -1.88 16.14
C TYR A 144 2.66 -1.71 15.01
N PRO A 145 1.79 -2.70 14.70
CA PRO A 145 0.77 -2.52 13.67
C PRO A 145 -0.25 -1.40 13.98
N MET A 146 -0.62 -1.20 15.24
CA MET A 146 -1.53 -0.13 15.68
C MET A 146 -0.88 1.23 15.48
N ASP A 147 0.40 1.37 15.86
CA ASP A 147 1.13 2.62 15.63
C ASP A 147 1.27 2.89 14.12
N MET A 148 1.52 1.87 13.31
CA MET A 148 1.52 1.99 11.85
C MET A 148 0.16 2.45 11.31
N SER A 149 -0.93 1.76 11.66
CA SER A 149 -2.29 2.09 11.22
C SER A 149 -2.69 3.51 11.60
N ILE A 150 -2.43 3.93 12.85
CA ILE A 150 -2.77 5.26 13.33
C ILE A 150 -1.88 6.33 12.68
N SER A 151 -0.56 6.13 12.60
CA SER A 151 0.33 7.13 12.01
C SER A 151 0.06 7.36 10.53
N LEU A 152 -0.11 6.29 9.73
CA LEU A 152 -0.45 6.42 8.32
C LEU A 152 -1.86 6.99 8.13
N GLY A 153 -2.82 6.55 8.94
CA GLY A 153 -4.18 7.10 8.96
C GLY A 153 -4.19 8.60 9.23
N LEU A 154 -3.53 9.04 10.31
CA LEU A 154 -3.38 10.46 10.66
C LEU A 154 -2.78 11.25 9.51
N LEU A 155 -1.70 10.74 8.91
CA LEU A 155 -1.04 11.41 7.80
C LEU A 155 -2.00 11.61 6.62
N VAL A 156 -2.73 10.56 6.21
CA VAL A 156 -3.74 10.66 5.13
C VAL A 156 -4.80 11.70 5.48
N THR A 157 -5.29 11.72 6.73
CA THR A 157 -6.35 12.67 7.13
C THR A 157 -5.87 14.12 7.22
N GLU A 158 -4.62 14.37 7.62
CA GLU A 158 -4.07 15.72 7.76
C GLU A 158 -3.70 16.34 6.42
N LEU A 159 -3.27 15.50 5.47
CA LEU A 159 -2.96 15.91 4.09
C LEU A 159 -4.19 15.98 3.19
N GLY A 160 -5.29 15.36 3.60
CA GLY A 160 -6.56 15.42 2.91
C GLY A 160 -7.10 16.85 2.76
N GLU A 161 -7.89 17.06 1.71
CA GLU A 161 -8.58 18.32 1.43
C GLU A 161 -10.05 18.23 1.86
N GLU A 162 -10.71 19.38 2.05
CA GLU A 162 -12.15 19.40 2.31
C GLU A 162 -12.92 18.77 1.13
N PRO A 163 -13.98 17.97 1.38
CA PRO A 163 -14.64 17.73 2.67
C PRO A 163 -14.09 16.53 3.45
N TRP A 164 -12.96 15.94 3.07
CA TRP A 164 -12.43 14.71 3.67
C TRP A 164 -11.39 14.96 4.76
N LYS A 165 -10.81 16.16 4.78
CA LYS A 165 -9.82 16.58 5.75
C LYS A 165 -10.25 16.25 7.18
N GLY A 166 -9.31 15.66 7.93
CA GLY A 166 -9.49 15.28 9.33
C GLY A 166 -10.50 14.14 9.55
N LYS A 167 -10.94 13.43 8.52
CA LYS A 167 -11.89 12.32 8.64
C LYS A 167 -11.23 10.97 8.45
N VAL A 168 -11.65 9.99 9.25
CA VAL A 168 -11.16 8.60 9.21
C VAL A 168 -12.33 7.64 9.41
N ILE A 169 -12.27 6.46 8.81
CA ILE A 169 -13.25 5.40 8.99
C ILE A 169 -12.69 4.30 9.90
N THR A 170 -13.50 3.74 10.80
CA THR A 170 -13.13 2.56 11.59
C THR A 170 -13.16 1.28 10.76
N PHE A 171 -12.19 0.40 10.98
CA PHE A 171 -12.25 -0.97 10.48
C PHE A 171 -13.17 -1.81 11.37
N SER A 172 -14.39 -2.09 10.91
CA SER A 172 -15.41 -2.85 11.62
C SER A 172 -16.53 -3.27 10.67
N ARG A 173 -17.31 -4.30 11.03
CA ARG A 173 -18.58 -4.66 10.38
C ARG A 173 -19.64 -3.55 10.45
N ASN A 174 -19.50 -2.60 11.38
CA ASN A 174 -20.32 -1.39 11.46
C ASN A 174 -19.41 -0.16 11.45
N PRO A 175 -18.81 0.15 10.29
CA PRO A 175 -17.82 1.22 10.20
C PRO A 175 -18.47 2.58 10.52
N GLN A 176 -17.69 3.47 11.11
CA GLN A 176 -18.09 4.83 11.45
C GLN A 176 -17.11 5.83 10.87
N LEU A 177 -17.62 6.92 10.28
CA LEU A 177 -16.82 8.05 9.83
C LEU A 177 -16.65 9.04 10.99
N HIS A 178 -15.44 9.11 11.54
CA HIS A 178 -15.10 10.06 12.59
C HIS A 178 -14.42 11.31 12.02
N SER A 179 -14.66 12.45 12.67
CA SER A 179 -13.80 13.64 12.54
C SER A 179 -12.83 13.63 13.71
N ILE A 180 -11.53 13.52 13.43
CA ILE A 180 -10.49 13.42 14.44
C ILE A 180 -10.45 14.69 15.29
N GLN A 181 -10.41 14.51 16.61
CA GLN A 181 -10.37 15.60 17.58
C GLN A 181 -8.96 15.76 18.18
N GLY A 182 -8.63 16.97 18.60
CA GLY A 182 -7.36 17.30 19.27
C GLY A 182 -6.49 18.29 18.50
N GLY A 183 -5.77 19.14 19.24
CA GLY A 183 -4.90 20.19 18.68
C GLY A 183 -3.43 19.77 18.50
N ASP A 184 -3.02 18.67 19.13
CA ASP A 184 -1.67 18.11 19.07
C ASP A 184 -1.71 16.62 18.65
N ILE A 185 -0.56 16.09 18.24
CA ILE A 185 -0.44 14.72 17.74
C ILE A 185 -0.83 13.69 18.80
N LYS A 186 -0.57 13.99 20.08
CA LYS A 186 -0.87 13.08 21.19
C LYS A 186 -2.37 12.92 21.40
N SER A 187 -3.11 14.02 21.34
CA SER A 187 -4.56 14.04 21.48
C SER A 187 -5.22 13.34 20.30
N LYS A 188 -4.73 13.57 19.07
CA LYS A 188 -5.22 12.90 17.86
C LYS A 188 -4.95 11.39 17.89
N TYR A 189 -3.74 10.98 18.26
CA TYR A 189 -3.38 9.57 18.47
C TYR A 189 -4.28 8.91 19.53
N THR A 190 -4.50 9.60 20.66
CA THR A 190 -5.36 9.10 21.73
C THR A 190 -6.80 8.93 21.24
N PHE A 191 -7.33 9.92 20.52
CA PHE A 191 -8.66 9.84 19.91
C PHE A 191 -8.79 8.61 19.00
N MET A 192 -7.83 8.41 18.08
CA MET A 192 -7.85 7.27 17.16
C MET A 192 -7.73 5.93 17.87
N ARG A 193 -6.89 5.80 18.91
CA ARG A 193 -6.81 4.57 19.73
C ARG A 193 -8.10 4.23 20.46
N THR A 194 -8.92 5.24 20.76
CA THR A 194 -10.20 5.05 21.45
C THR A 194 -11.38 4.93 20.51
N MET A 195 -11.15 4.96 19.18
CA MET A 195 -12.21 4.72 18.23
C MET A 195 -12.80 3.33 18.45
N ASP A 196 -14.12 3.28 18.41
CA ASP A 196 -14.86 2.10 18.78
C ASP A 196 -14.89 1.11 17.62
N ASN A 197 -13.95 0.17 17.63
CA ASN A 197 -13.95 -0.98 16.72
C ASN A 197 -14.79 -2.11 17.34
N GLN A 198 -16.06 -1.81 17.66
CA GLN A 198 -17.04 -2.77 18.19
C GLN A 198 -16.90 -4.12 17.48
N HIS A 199 -16.80 -5.17 18.29
CA HIS A 199 -16.70 -6.60 17.94
C HIS A 199 -15.32 -7.03 17.42
N TRP A 200 -14.76 -8.04 18.10
CA TRP A 200 -13.49 -8.72 17.81
C TRP A 200 -13.55 -9.54 16.52
N ASP A 201 -14.52 -9.27 15.66
CA ASP A 201 -14.92 -10.07 14.52
C ASP A 201 -13.88 -10.05 13.40
N GLY A 202 -12.87 -9.16 13.49
CA GLY A 202 -11.73 -9.14 12.58
C GLY A 202 -12.10 -8.77 11.14
N GLU A 203 -13.26 -8.18 10.89
CA GLU A 203 -13.77 -7.97 9.53
C GLU A 203 -14.35 -6.56 9.35
N THR A 204 -14.38 -6.10 8.10
CA THR A 204 -14.98 -4.85 7.66
C THR A 204 -16.09 -5.11 6.64
N ASP A 205 -17.20 -4.39 6.80
CA ASP A 205 -18.26 -4.33 5.80
C ASP A 205 -17.95 -3.19 4.81
N PHE A 206 -17.31 -3.55 3.69
CA PHE A 206 -16.89 -2.56 2.68
C PHE A 206 -18.07 -1.88 1.99
N GLN A 207 -19.23 -2.54 1.83
CA GLN A 207 -20.42 -1.84 1.32
C GLN A 207 -20.80 -0.65 2.21
N LYS A 208 -20.78 -0.84 3.54
CA LYS A 208 -21.07 0.25 4.48
C LYS A 208 -19.99 1.34 4.48
N VAL A 209 -18.72 0.97 4.31
CA VAL A 209 -17.63 1.95 4.14
C VAL A 209 -17.91 2.85 2.93
N PHE A 210 -18.27 2.27 1.79
CA PHE A 210 -18.59 3.02 0.57
C PHE A 210 -19.91 3.79 0.70
N ASP A 211 -20.89 3.28 1.47
CA ASP A 211 -22.12 4.02 1.78
C ASP A 211 -21.83 5.29 2.59
N LEU A 212 -20.89 5.28 3.54
CA LEU A 212 -20.45 6.48 4.27
C LEU A 212 -19.81 7.52 3.35
N ILE A 213 -18.95 7.08 2.42
CA ILE A 213 -18.34 7.95 1.40
C ILE A 213 -19.43 8.58 0.53
N LEU A 214 -20.35 7.75 0.04
CA LEU A 214 -21.46 8.19 -0.80
C LEU A 214 -22.41 9.15 -0.07
N GLN A 215 -22.63 8.94 1.23
CA GLN A 215 -23.43 9.82 2.06
C GLN A 215 -22.80 11.21 2.16
N VAL A 216 -21.49 11.32 2.40
CA VAL A 216 -20.78 12.61 2.38
C VAL A 216 -20.89 13.26 1.01
N ALA A 217 -20.71 12.49 -0.06
CA ALA A 217 -20.79 12.97 -1.43
C ALA A 217 -22.15 13.56 -1.79
N VAL A 218 -23.23 12.84 -1.47
CA VAL A 218 -24.60 13.27 -1.75
C VAL A 218 -25.01 14.44 -0.88
N ASN A 219 -24.71 14.40 0.43
CA ASN A 219 -25.05 15.49 1.34
C ASN A 219 -24.30 16.79 1.02
N GLY A 220 -23.04 16.67 0.58
CA GLY A 220 -22.21 17.79 0.18
C GLY A 220 -22.41 18.25 -1.26
N ASN A 221 -23.21 17.53 -2.06
CA ASN A 221 -23.35 17.73 -3.51
C ASN A 221 -21.98 17.85 -4.21
N LEU A 222 -21.09 16.90 -3.92
CA LEU A 222 -19.71 16.94 -4.37
C LEU A 222 -19.59 16.80 -5.88
N LYS A 223 -18.59 17.46 -6.44
CA LYS A 223 -18.21 17.22 -7.83
C LYS A 223 -17.37 15.95 -7.92
N PRO A 224 -17.34 15.27 -9.09
CA PRO A 224 -16.54 14.06 -9.28
C PRO A 224 -15.05 14.24 -8.94
N ASP A 225 -14.48 15.43 -9.17
CA ASP A 225 -13.08 15.76 -8.83
C ASP A 225 -12.84 15.95 -7.33
N GLN A 226 -13.89 16.06 -6.52
CA GLN A 226 -13.82 16.09 -5.06
C GLN A 226 -14.06 14.71 -4.43
N MET A 227 -14.42 13.69 -5.22
CA MET A 227 -14.63 12.34 -4.70
C MET A 227 -13.32 11.69 -4.29
N ILE A 228 -13.39 10.82 -3.27
CA ILE A 228 -12.27 9.98 -2.88
C ILE A 228 -11.83 9.12 -4.07
N LYS A 229 -10.55 9.21 -4.41
CA LYS A 229 -9.93 8.40 -5.47
C LYS A 229 -9.37 7.10 -4.91
N ARG A 230 -8.77 7.18 -3.72
CA ARG A 230 -8.11 6.06 -3.06
C ARG A 230 -8.53 5.94 -1.59
N LEU A 231 -8.92 4.74 -1.23
CA LEU A 231 -9.24 4.33 0.12
C LEU A 231 -8.10 3.44 0.62
N PHE A 232 -7.36 3.91 1.61
CA PHE A 232 -6.31 3.13 2.26
C PHE A 232 -6.92 2.34 3.41
N VAL A 233 -6.71 1.03 3.44
CA VAL A 233 -7.17 0.17 4.53
C VAL A 233 -5.95 -0.37 5.25
N PHE A 234 -5.75 0.03 6.50
CA PHE A 234 -4.61 -0.38 7.31
C PHE A 234 -5.06 -1.39 8.36
N THR A 235 -4.58 -2.62 8.24
CA THR A 235 -4.94 -3.74 9.11
C THR A 235 -3.75 -4.70 9.27
N SER A 236 -3.85 -5.78 10.04
CA SER A 236 -2.77 -6.78 10.17
C SER A 236 -3.30 -8.22 10.08
N ASP A 237 -2.44 -9.23 10.03
CA ASP A 237 -2.73 -10.66 10.20
C ASP A 237 -3.91 -11.23 9.39
N GLN A 238 -4.27 -10.59 8.27
CA GLN A 238 -5.40 -10.97 7.43
C GLN A 238 -5.17 -10.55 5.99
N ASP A 239 -5.53 -11.44 5.07
CA ASP A 239 -5.68 -11.10 3.66
C ASP A 239 -7.01 -10.38 3.42
N PHE A 240 -7.12 -9.71 2.27
CA PHE A 240 -8.31 -8.90 1.93
C PHE A 240 -9.61 -9.69 1.96
N ASP A 241 -9.59 -10.94 1.45
CA ASP A 241 -10.79 -11.78 1.38
C ASP A 241 -11.29 -12.17 2.77
N ASP A 242 -10.39 -12.45 3.71
CA ASP A 242 -10.73 -12.76 5.11
C ASP A 242 -11.17 -11.51 5.88
N ALA A 243 -10.63 -10.35 5.52
CA ALA A 243 -11.00 -9.07 6.11
C ALA A 243 -12.35 -8.53 5.62
N SER A 244 -12.86 -9.02 4.48
CA SER A 244 -14.13 -8.62 3.90
C SER A 244 -15.28 -9.44 4.49
N PHE A 245 -16.27 -8.75 5.06
CA PHE A 245 -17.46 -9.43 5.64
C PHE A 245 -18.28 -10.21 4.59
N ASN A 246 -18.26 -9.78 3.33
CA ASN A 246 -18.96 -10.45 2.23
C ASN A 246 -18.00 -10.75 1.06
N SER A 247 -18.48 -11.52 0.08
CA SER A 247 -17.78 -11.71 -1.20
C SER A 247 -17.56 -10.37 -1.91
N TRP A 248 -16.28 -10.04 -2.16
CA TRP A 248 -15.92 -8.77 -2.77
C TRP A 248 -16.50 -8.57 -4.16
N GLU A 249 -16.60 -9.61 -4.99
CA GLU A 249 -17.18 -9.49 -6.34
C GLU A 249 -18.63 -8.96 -6.27
N THR A 250 -19.44 -9.56 -5.40
CA THR A 250 -20.82 -9.13 -5.18
C THR A 250 -20.89 -7.72 -4.58
N ASP A 251 -20.05 -7.44 -3.60
CA ASP A 251 -20.00 -6.13 -2.94
C ASP A 251 -19.58 -5.03 -3.91
N TYR A 252 -18.58 -5.30 -4.76
CA TYR A 252 -18.06 -4.34 -5.72
C TYR A 252 -19.10 -4.00 -6.79
N GLU A 253 -19.83 -4.99 -7.33
CA GLU A 253 -20.95 -4.73 -8.24
C GLU A 253 -22.05 -3.89 -7.58
N ALA A 254 -22.40 -4.20 -6.32
CA ALA A 254 -23.38 -3.43 -5.56
C ALA A 254 -22.91 -1.99 -5.32
N ILE A 255 -21.65 -1.79 -4.97
CA ILE A 255 -21.01 -0.48 -4.77
C ILE A 255 -21.05 0.33 -6.08
N GLN A 256 -20.61 -0.26 -7.20
CA GLN A 256 -20.64 0.40 -8.50
C GLN A 256 -22.04 0.84 -8.88
N ARG A 257 -23.05 -0.02 -8.67
CA ARG A 257 -24.46 0.33 -8.92
C ARG A 257 -24.92 1.49 -8.05
N LYS A 258 -24.66 1.47 -6.73
CA LYS A 258 -25.03 2.56 -5.81
C LYS A 258 -24.40 3.89 -6.22
N PHE A 259 -23.12 3.88 -6.59
CA PHE A 259 -22.40 5.07 -7.06
C PHE A 259 -23.00 5.60 -8.37
N LYS A 260 -23.28 4.71 -9.33
CA LYS A 260 -23.91 5.06 -10.60
C LYS A 260 -25.30 5.69 -10.40
N GLU A 261 -26.13 5.11 -9.54
CA GLU A 261 -27.48 5.62 -9.21
C GLU A 261 -27.44 7.04 -8.61
N LYS A 262 -26.33 7.43 -7.96
CA LYS A 262 -26.12 8.78 -7.40
C LYS A 262 -25.32 9.72 -8.30
N GLY A 263 -24.96 9.30 -9.51
CA GLY A 263 -24.21 10.13 -10.47
C GLY A 263 -22.69 10.09 -10.32
N TYR A 264 -22.14 9.15 -9.54
CA TYR A 264 -20.71 8.99 -9.26
C TYR A 264 -20.09 7.72 -9.85
N GLY A 265 -20.73 7.13 -10.87
CA GLY A 265 -20.34 5.82 -11.42
C GLY A 265 -18.90 5.76 -11.97
N ASP A 266 -18.36 6.88 -12.46
CA ASP A 266 -17.00 6.94 -13.04
C ASP A 266 -15.90 7.23 -12.00
N VAL A 267 -16.29 7.49 -10.75
CA VAL A 267 -15.39 7.92 -9.66
C VAL A 267 -15.58 7.07 -8.40
N VAL A 268 -15.77 5.75 -8.59
CA VAL A 268 -15.77 4.78 -7.50
C VAL A 268 -14.34 4.66 -6.94
N PRO A 269 -14.14 4.86 -5.62
CA PRO A 269 -12.82 4.75 -5.00
C PRO A 269 -12.15 3.39 -5.24
N ARG A 270 -10.84 3.39 -5.44
CA ARG A 270 -10.02 2.16 -5.40
C ARG A 270 -9.50 1.91 -4.00
N ILE A 271 -9.46 0.65 -3.59
CA ILE A 271 -8.89 0.25 -2.30
C ILE A 271 -7.40 -0.04 -2.48
N LEU A 272 -6.56 0.50 -1.60
CA LEU A 272 -5.25 -0.07 -1.31
C LEU A 272 -5.33 -0.70 0.08
N PHE A 273 -5.38 -2.03 0.12
CA PHE A 273 -5.45 -2.81 1.34
C PHE A 273 -4.04 -3.18 1.79
N TRP A 274 -3.66 -2.76 2.99
CA TRP A 274 -2.34 -2.98 3.53
C TRP A 274 -2.41 -3.83 4.80
N ASN A 275 -1.94 -5.07 4.68
CA ASN A 275 -1.64 -5.94 5.81
C ASN A 275 -0.27 -5.56 6.39
N LEU A 276 -0.27 -5.03 7.61
CA LEU A 276 0.86 -4.49 8.35
C LEU A 276 1.58 -5.52 9.23
N ASN A 277 1.27 -6.82 9.08
CA ASN A 277 1.95 -7.89 9.82
C ASN A 277 3.46 -7.85 9.56
N ASP A 278 4.25 -7.83 10.63
CA ASP A 278 5.72 -7.73 10.56
C ASP A 278 6.40 -9.08 10.27
N ASN A 279 5.67 -10.19 10.43
CA ASN A 279 6.18 -11.53 10.17
C ASN A 279 6.04 -11.94 8.69
N ASP A 280 5.23 -11.22 7.92
CA ASP A 280 5.02 -11.49 6.51
C ASP A 280 6.14 -10.84 5.68
N MET A 281 6.67 -11.59 4.71
CA MET A 281 7.59 -11.04 3.73
C MET A 281 6.91 -9.87 3.00
N PRO A 282 7.55 -8.69 2.86
CA PRO A 282 6.94 -7.57 2.17
C PRO A 282 6.66 -7.94 0.70
N ILE A 283 5.39 -8.10 0.34
CA ILE A 283 4.97 -8.39 -1.02
C ILE A 283 4.41 -7.08 -1.61
N PRO A 284 5.15 -6.42 -2.54
CA PRO A 284 4.96 -5.03 -2.96
C PRO A 284 3.56 -4.72 -3.50
N VAL A 285 3.04 -5.63 -4.31
CA VAL A 285 1.68 -5.69 -4.82
C VAL A 285 1.53 -7.12 -5.33
N ALA A 286 0.73 -7.94 -4.67
CA ALA A 286 0.20 -9.10 -5.38
C ALA A 286 -0.76 -8.56 -6.44
N HIS A 287 -0.63 -9.00 -7.70
CA HIS A 287 -1.67 -8.76 -8.71
C HIS A 287 -3.02 -9.07 -8.05
N ALA A 288 -3.80 -8.03 -7.74
CA ALA A 288 -5.12 -8.24 -7.17
C ALA A 288 -5.96 -8.84 -8.29
N THR A 289 -6.44 -10.06 -8.04
CA THR A 289 -7.47 -10.69 -8.86
C THR A 289 -8.79 -9.91 -8.75
N GLU A 290 -8.93 -9.17 -7.66
CA GLU A 290 -10.10 -8.40 -7.26
C GLU A 290 -10.14 -7.03 -7.96
N GLN A 291 -11.19 -6.78 -8.74
CA GLN A 291 -11.38 -5.50 -9.40
C GLN A 291 -11.50 -4.37 -8.37
N GLY A 292 -10.77 -3.27 -8.58
CA GLY A 292 -10.85 -2.08 -7.74
C GLY A 292 -10.04 -2.15 -6.44
N VAL A 293 -9.28 -3.22 -6.21
CA VAL A 293 -8.44 -3.41 -5.02
C VAL A 293 -6.98 -3.57 -5.44
N ALA A 294 -6.05 -3.05 -4.65
CA ALA A 294 -4.64 -3.39 -4.69
C ALA A 294 -4.25 -3.85 -3.28
N ARG A 295 -3.46 -4.93 -3.18
CA ARG A 295 -3.02 -5.50 -1.91
C ARG A 295 -1.56 -5.20 -1.67
N LEU A 296 -1.22 -4.92 -0.43
CA LEU A 296 0.14 -4.73 0.04
C LEU A 296 0.30 -5.50 1.36
N SER A 297 1.37 -6.28 1.47
CA SER A 297 1.64 -7.06 2.69
C SER A 297 3.02 -6.74 3.22
N GLY A 298 3.16 -6.85 4.53
CA GLY A 298 4.39 -6.59 5.26
C GLY A 298 4.73 -5.11 5.38
N PHE A 299 5.84 -4.85 6.06
CA PHE A 299 6.38 -3.51 6.22
C PHE A 299 7.90 -3.53 6.04
N SER A 300 8.41 -2.49 5.39
CA SER A 300 9.84 -2.14 5.42
C SER A 300 10.00 -0.61 5.36
N TYR A 301 11.16 -0.11 5.79
CA TYR A 301 11.47 1.31 5.70
C TYR A 301 11.30 1.83 4.26
N ASN A 302 11.84 1.09 3.28
CA ASN A 302 11.74 1.44 1.86
C ASN A 302 10.30 1.42 1.36
N LEU A 303 9.48 0.48 1.84
CA LEU A 303 8.08 0.39 1.44
C LEU A 303 7.26 1.58 1.92
N VAL A 304 7.39 1.97 3.18
CA VAL A 304 6.70 3.17 3.68
C VAL A 304 7.26 4.43 3.04
N LYS A 305 8.57 4.51 2.85
CA LYS A 305 9.14 5.63 2.12
C LYS A 305 8.57 5.73 0.70
N CYS A 306 8.47 4.61 -0.01
CA CYS A 306 7.85 4.52 -1.33
C CYS A 306 6.39 5.00 -1.31
N PHE A 307 5.60 4.51 -0.34
CA PHE A 307 4.22 4.94 -0.15
C PHE A 307 4.13 6.46 -0.03
N LEU A 308 4.98 7.05 0.81
CA LEU A 308 4.98 8.48 1.08
C LEU A 308 5.51 9.32 -0.11
N GLU A 309 6.50 8.81 -0.82
CA GLU A 309 7.13 9.48 -1.95
C GLU A 309 6.30 9.43 -3.23
N ASN A 310 5.49 8.39 -3.41
CA ASN A 310 4.69 8.16 -4.62
C ASN A 310 3.20 8.42 -4.40
N ASP A 311 2.85 9.35 -3.52
CA ASP A 311 1.47 9.77 -3.29
C ASP A 311 0.56 8.65 -2.76
N GLY A 312 1.09 7.55 -2.24
CA GLY A 312 0.36 6.35 -1.87
C GLY A 312 0.17 5.34 -3.00
N GLU A 313 0.77 5.58 -4.18
CA GLU A 313 0.89 4.57 -5.23
C GLU A 313 2.11 3.70 -4.94
N ILE A 314 1.90 2.39 -4.85
CA ILE A 314 2.98 1.42 -4.73
C ILE A 314 2.80 0.41 -5.85
N GLY A 315 3.91 0.11 -6.52
CA GLY A 315 3.98 -0.87 -7.58
C GLY A 315 5.34 -1.56 -7.55
N PRO A 316 5.46 -2.77 -8.13
CA PRO A 316 6.73 -3.49 -8.14
C PRO A 316 7.89 -2.66 -8.73
N HIS A 317 7.61 -1.85 -9.75
CA HIS A 317 8.60 -0.95 -10.37
C HIS A 317 9.09 0.13 -9.40
N HIS A 318 8.21 0.75 -8.61
CA HIS A 318 8.61 1.78 -7.63
C HIS A 318 9.56 1.22 -6.57
N LEU A 319 9.31 0.01 -6.06
CA LEU A 319 10.20 -0.61 -5.08
C LEU A 319 11.52 -1.07 -5.70
N MET A 320 11.46 -1.64 -6.91
CA MET A 320 12.67 -1.98 -7.67
C MET A 320 13.54 -0.74 -7.85
N GLU A 321 12.98 0.38 -8.31
CA GLU A 321 13.68 1.66 -8.49
C GLU A 321 14.33 2.14 -7.18
N ILE A 322 13.62 2.07 -6.06
CA ILE A 322 14.16 2.46 -4.75
C ILE A 322 15.33 1.56 -4.35
N ASP A 323 15.20 0.25 -4.48
CA ASP A 323 16.23 -0.70 -4.07
C ASP A 323 17.50 -0.60 -4.95
N ILE A 324 17.35 -0.23 -6.23
CA ILE A 324 18.48 -0.02 -7.16
C ILE A 324 18.96 1.45 -7.21
N SER A 325 18.32 2.38 -6.52
CA SER A 325 18.74 3.80 -6.50
C SER A 325 20.01 4.08 -5.69
N GLY A 326 20.44 3.11 -4.87
CA GLY A 326 21.60 3.23 -3.99
C GLY A 326 22.92 3.43 -4.75
N SER A 327 23.86 4.15 -4.13
CA SER A 327 25.17 4.47 -4.72
C SER A 327 25.93 3.25 -5.25
N ARG A 328 25.72 2.07 -4.65
CA ARG A 328 26.24 0.77 -5.11
C ARG A 328 25.89 0.45 -6.56
N TYR A 329 24.71 0.84 -7.02
CA TYR A 329 24.16 0.45 -8.33
C TYR A 329 24.30 1.57 -9.38
N GLN A 330 24.71 2.78 -8.98
CA GLN A 330 24.89 3.93 -9.89
C GLN A 330 25.96 3.71 -10.97
N HIS A 331 26.83 2.72 -10.79
CA HIS A 331 27.86 2.35 -11.77
C HIS A 331 27.42 1.25 -12.74
N LEU A 332 26.20 0.73 -12.61
CA LEU A 332 25.66 -0.27 -13.53
C LEU A 332 25.07 0.44 -14.76
N ALA A 333 25.49 0.01 -15.95
CA ALA A 333 24.92 0.46 -17.22
C ALA A 333 24.04 -0.65 -17.78
N VAL A 334 22.84 -0.29 -18.23
CA VAL A 334 22.01 -1.17 -19.04
C VAL A 334 22.62 -1.20 -20.45
N VAL A 335 22.98 -2.38 -20.93
CA VAL A 335 23.51 -2.59 -22.28
C VAL A 335 22.44 -3.33 -23.07
N ASP A 336 22.13 -2.81 -24.24
CA ASP A 336 21.14 -3.28 -25.20
C ASP A 336 21.62 -4.43 -26.10
#